data_AF-A0A0L7L8F7-F1
#
_entry.id   AF-A0A0L7L8F7-F1
#
_cell.length_a   1.000
_cell.length_b   1.000
_cell.length_c   1.000
_cell.angle_alpha   90.00
_cell.angle_beta   90.00
_cell.angle_gamma   90.00
#
_symmetry.space_group_name_H-M   'P 1'
#
loop_
_entity.id
_entity.type
_entity.pdbx_description
1 polymer ?
#
loop_
_entity_poly.entity_id
_entity_poly.type
_entity_poly.pdbx_seq_one_letter_code
_entity_poly.pdbx_strand_id
1 'polypeptide(L)'
;MVLPKEIGHQVRFGKSLIELFRRGCWEIPEIMGASGMAIVGLGLALIGLSNYAKNDGDNKEYKSYYCVIRSDDPRAKLIRNPVKTEY
;
A
#
# COMPACT_ATOMS: atom_id res chain seq x y z
N MET A 1 -5.84 -29.83 11.93
CA MET A 1 -5.68 -28.71 12.88
C MET A 1 -5.57 -29.32 14.28
N VAL A 2 -4.36 -29.44 14.83
CA VAL A 2 -4.17 -30.02 16.17
C VAL A 2 -4.46 -28.93 17.19
N LEU A 3 -5.52 -29.14 17.98
CA LEU A 3 -5.88 -28.25 19.08
C LEU A 3 -4.80 -28.33 20.17
N PRO A 4 -4.34 -27.19 20.73
CA PRO A 4 -3.39 -27.21 21.83
C PRO A 4 -4.00 -27.96 23.01
N LYS A 5 -3.19 -28.81 23.65
CA LYS A 5 -3.58 -29.68 24.76
C LYS A 5 -4.09 -28.82 25.93
N GLU A 6 -5.40 -28.81 26.16
CA GLU A 6 -6.00 -28.08 27.27
C GLU A 6 -5.66 -28.76 28.60
N ILE A 7 -4.86 -28.08 29.41
CA ILE A 7 -4.70 -28.38 30.84
C ILE A 7 -4.84 -27.03 31.55
N GLY A 8 -6.09 -26.66 31.85
CA GLY A 8 -6.48 -25.55 32.73
C GLY A 8 -5.99 -24.15 32.30
N HIS A 9 -6.80 -23.43 31.53
CA HIS A 9 -6.73 -21.96 31.32
C HIS A 9 -5.33 -21.32 31.13
N GLN A 10 -4.33 -22.04 30.59
CA GLN A 10 -3.04 -21.47 30.23
C GLN A 10 -2.54 -22.17 28.97
N VAL A 11 -2.81 -21.58 27.82
CA VAL A 11 -2.33 -22.08 26.53
C VAL A 11 -0.81 -21.87 26.51
N ARG A 12 -0.04 -22.95 26.63
CA ARG A 12 1.43 -22.90 26.54
C ARG A 12 1.84 -22.78 25.08
N PHE A 13 2.22 -21.57 24.67
CA PHE A 13 2.90 -21.33 23.40
C PHE A 13 4.40 -21.60 23.57
N GLY A 14 5.03 -22.28 22.61
CA GLY A 14 6.48 -22.45 22.64
C GLY A 14 7.22 -21.15 22.29
N LYS A 15 8.56 -21.25 22.15
CA LYS A 15 9.45 -20.08 21.98
C LYS A 15 9.64 -19.67 20.51
N SER A 16 8.89 -20.27 19.57
CA SER A 16 9.02 -19.96 18.15
C SER A 16 8.31 -18.65 17.79
N LEU A 17 8.83 -17.91 16.80
CA LEU A 17 8.21 -16.67 16.31
C LEU A 17 6.77 -16.87 15.82
N ILE A 18 6.51 -18.01 15.18
CA ILE A 18 5.17 -18.40 14.70
C ILE A 18 4.21 -18.62 15.88
N GLU A 19 4.70 -19.18 16.98
CA GLU A 19 3.90 -19.41 18.18
C GLU A 19 3.65 -18.11 18.95
N LEU A 20 4.59 -17.17 18.92
CA LEU A 20 4.42 -15.83 19.49
C LEU A 20 3.39 -15.02 18.71
N PHE A 21 3.38 -15.11 17.38
CA PHE A 21 2.32 -14.50 16.56
C PHE A 21 0.96 -15.13 16.85
N ARG A 22 0.89 -16.47 16.92
CA ARG A 22 -0.35 -17.18 17.25
C ARG A 22 -0.86 -16.83 18.65
N ARG A 23 0.06 -16.62 19.61
CA ARG A 23 -0.24 -16.11 20.94
C ARG A 23 -0.81 -14.70 20.89
N GLY A 24 -0.18 -13.79 20.14
CA GLY A 24 -0.67 -12.43 19.95
C GLY A 24 -2.09 -12.40 19.38
N CYS A 25 -2.36 -13.20 18.35
CA CYS A 25 -3.71 -13.32 17.76
C CYS A 25 -4.75 -13.90 18.73
N TRP A 26 -4.33 -14.64 19.75
CA TRP A 26 -5.22 -15.23 20.74
C TRP A 26 -5.45 -14.33 21.96
N GLU A 27 -4.39 -13.69 22.48
CA GLU A 27 -4.47 -12.81 23.64
C GLU A 27 -5.05 -11.43 23.31
N ILE A 28 -4.71 -10.86 22.14
CA ILE A 28 -5.12 -9.49 21.77
C ILE A 28 -5.52 -9.41 20.28
N PRO A 29 -6.67 -9.99 19.91
CA PRO A 29 -7.07 -10.09 18.50
C PRO A 29 -7.33 -8.73 17.84
N GLU A 30 -7.86 -7.74 18.57
CA GLU A 30 -8.18 -6.42 17.99
C GLU A 30 -6.94 -5.67 17.51
N ILE A 31 -5.89 -5.61 18.35
CA ILE A 31 -4.65 -4.91 18.01
C ILE A 31 -3.92 -5.66 16.88
N MET A 32 -3.98 -6.99 16.88
CA MET A 32 -3.36 -7.79 15.82
C MET A 32 -4.08 -7.65 14.48
N GLY A 33 -5.41 -7.57 14.50
CA GLY A 33 -6.21 -7.26 13.32
C GLY A 33 -5.93 -5.85 12.80
N ALA A 34 -5.96 -4.85 13.68
CA ALA A 34 -5.73 -3.45 13.31
C ALA A 34 -4.33 -3.21 12.73
N SER A 35 -3.29 -3.78 13.35
CA SER A 35 -1.91 -3.70 12.87
C SER A 35 -1.70 -4.42 11.54
N GLY A 36 -2.29 -5.61 11.37
CA GLY A 36 -2.29 -6.32 10.10
C GLY A 36 -2.95 -5.51 8.97
N MET A 37 -4.11 -4.91 9.24
CA MET A 37 -4.81 -4.04 8.28
C MET A 37 -4.02 -2.76 7.98
N ALA A 38 -3.34 -2.17 8.97
CA ALA A 38 -2.49 -1.00 8.76
C ALA A 38 -1.31 -1.31 7.81
N ILE A 39 -0.69 -2.48 7.96
CA ILE A 39 0.39 -2.94 7.07
C ILE A 39 -0.14 -3.14 5.64
N VAL A 40 -1.32 -3.75 5.49
CA VAL A 40 -1.95 -3.92 4.17
C VAL A 40 -2.25 -2.58 3.53
N GLY A 41 -2.81 -1.62 4.30
CA GLY A 41 -3.08 -0.27 3.83
C GLY A 41 -1.82 0.46 3.36
N LEU A 42 -0.72 0.35 4.11
CA LEU A 42 0.59 0.90 3.71
C LEU A 42 1.10 0.24 2.42
N GLY A 43 0.96 -1.08 2.29
CA GLY A 43 1.35 -1.80 1.07
C GLY A 43 0.58 -1.30 -0.16
N LEU A 44 -0.74 -1.14 -0.04
CA LEU A 44 -1.57 -0.61 -1.13
C LEU A 44 -1.23 0.84 -1.46
N ALA A 45 -0.94 1.68 -0.46
CA ALA A 45 -0.54 3.07 -0.68
C ALA A 45 0.78 3.17 -1.46
N LEU A 46 1.79 2.36 -1.09
CA LEU A 46 3.08 2.32 -1.79
C LEU A 46 2.94 1.82 -3.24
N ILE A 47 2.11 0.79 -3.46
CA ILE A 47 1.82 0.28 -4.82
C ILE A 47 1.12 1.36 -5.65
N GLY A 48 0.11 2.02 -5.08
CA GLY A 48 -0.59 3.12 -5.74
C GLY A 48 0.34 4.26 -6.12
N LEU A 49 1.22 4.68 -5.20
CA LEU A 49 2.21 5.73 -5.45
C LEU A 49 3.21 5.32 -6.54
N SER A 50 3.70 4.08 -6.50
CA SER A 50 4.65 3.56 -7.49
C SER A 50 4.03 3.51 -8.88
N ASN A 51 2.80 3.03 -8.99
CA ASN A 51 2.07 2.98 -10.26
C ASN A 51 1.76 4.39 -10.78
N TYR A 52 1.36 5.31 -9.90
CA TYR A 52 1.17 6.71 -10.25
C TYR A 52 2.46 7.34 -10.77
N ALA A 53 3.59 7.16 -10.08
CA ALA A 53 4.87 7.68 -10.53
C ALA A 53 5.31 7.13 -11.89
N LYS A 54 5.12 5.83 -12.14
CA LYS A 54 5.47 5.18 -13.41
C LYS A 54 4.59 5.63 -14.59
N ASN A 55 3.29 5.78 -14.36
CA ASN A 55 2.32 6.02 -15.42
C ASN A 55 2.08 7.51 -15.70
N ASP A 56 2.15 8.36 -14.67
CA ASP A 56 1.80 9.79 -14.79
C ASP A 56 3.01 10.75 -14.81
N GLY A 57 4.24 10.27 -14.56
CA GLY A 57 5.51 10.97 -14.87
C GLY A 57 5.52 12.50 -14.72
N ASP A 58 6.06 13.20 -15.74
CA ASP A 58 6.12 14.67 -15.85
C ASP A 58 4.76 15.33 -16.16
N ASN A 59 3.69 14.54 -16.26
CA ASN A 59 2.37 15.01 -16.64
C ASN A 59 1.53 15.51 -15.45
N LYS A 60 2.11 15.51 -14.24
CA LYS A 60 1.45 15.93 -13.01
C LYS A 60 1.08 17.41 -13.02
N GLU A 61 1.91 18.25 -13.63
CA GLU A 61 1.69 19.70 -13.73
C GLU A 61 0.46 20.04 -14.60
N TYR A 62 0.18 19.23 -15.61
CA TYR A 62 -0.99 19.40 -16.48
C TYR A 62 -2.29 18.85 -15.87
N LYS A 63 -2.23 18.09 -14.77
CA LYS A 63 -3.40 17.54 -14.06
C LYS A 63 -3.87 18.40 -12.89
N SER A 64 -3.03 19.26 -12.34
CA SER A 64 -3.34 20.09 -11.16
C SER A 64 -4.19 21.32 -11.48
N TYR A 65 -4.20 21.78 -12.73
CA TYR A 65 -4.98 22.94 -13.16
C TYR A 65 -5.88 22.60 -14.35
N TYR A 66 -7.09 23.16 -14.36
CA TYR A 66 -8.00 23.05 -15.49
C TYR A 66 -7.44 23.86 -16.66
N CYS A 67 -6.76 23.19 -17.58
CA CYS A 67 -6.19 23.83 -18.76
C CYS A 67 -7.15 23.69 -19.94
N VAL A 68 -7.61 24.82 -20.49
CA VAL A 68 -8.35 24.85 -21.76
C VAL A 68 -7.33 24.78 -22.88
N ILE A 69 -7.17 23.59 -23.47
CA ILE A 69 -6.20 23.34 -24.53
C ILE A 69 -6.92 23.40 -25.88
N ARG A 70 -6.37 24.18 -26.82
CA ARG A 70 -6.85 24.17 -28.21
C ARG A 70 -6.36 22.90 -28.91
N SER A 71 -7.25 22.24 -29.65
CA SER A 71 -6.94 20.96 -30.33
C SER A 71 -5.79 21.07 -31.35
N ASP A 72 -5.58 22.28 -31.83
CA ASP A 72 -4.69 22.71 -32.90
C ASP A 72 -3.32 23.19 -32.37
N ASP A 73 -3.15 23.36 -31.05
CA ASP A 73 -1.87 23.77 -30.47
C ASP A 73 -0.85 22.61 -30.58
N PRO A 74 0.30 22.78 -31.25
CA PRO A 74 1.33 21.74 -31.32
C PRO A 74 1.85 21.32 -29.95
N ARG A 75 1.77 22.18 -28.92
CA ARG A 75 2.13 21.86 -27.54
C ARG A 75 1.13 20.92 -26.86
N ALA A 76 -0.13 20.86 -27.32
CA ALA A 76 -1.12 19.93 -26.81
C ALA A 76 -0.69 18.45 -26.99
N LYS A 77 0.09 18.17 -28.05
CA LYS A 77 0.62 16.83 -28.34
C LYS A 77 1.67 16.39 -27.31
N LEU A 78 2.37 17.34 -26.69
CA LEU A 78 3.39 17.10 -25.67
C LEU A 78 2.79 16.72 -24.31
N ILE A 79 1.50 17.01 -24.08
CA ILE A 79 0.79 16.60 -22.85
C ILE A 79 0.61 15.08 -22.83
N ARG A 80 0.39 14.45 -23.98
CA ARG A 80 0.20 13.00 -24.05
C ARG A 80 1.52 12.23 -24.16
N ASN A 81 2.59 12.91 -24.57
CA ASN A 81 3.93 12.36 -24.75
C ASN A 81 4.96 13.44 -24.35
N PRO A 82 5.21 13.64 -23.05
CA PRO A 82 6.12 14.67 -22.58
C PRO A 82 7.54 14.35 -23.06
N VAL A 83 8.13 15.28 -23.79
CA VAL A 83 9.56 15.25 -24.13
C VAL A 83 10.30 15.68 -22.88
N LYS A 84 11.21 14.85 -22.36
CA LYS A 84 12.10 15.24 -21.27
C LYS A 84 12.96 16.42 -21.73
N THR A 85 12.59 17.62 -21.34
CA THR A 85 13.48 18.77 -21.40
C THR A 85 14.29 18.75 -20.12
N GLU A 86 15.54 18.30 -20.22
CA GLU A 86 16.52 18.52 -19.16
C GLU A 86 16.70 20.03 -19.01
N TYR A 87 16.31 20.56 -17.85
CA TYR A 87 16.68 21.91 -17.41
C TYR A 87 18.04 21.85 -16.72
#